data_AF-A0A3D3KF96-F1
#
_entry.id   AF-A0A3D3KF96-F1
#
_cell.length_a   1.000
_cell.length_b   1.000
_cell.length_c   1.000
_cell.angle_alpha   90.00
_cell.angle_beta   90.00
_cell.angle_gamma   90.00
#
_symmetry.space_group_name_H-M   'P 1'
#
loop_
_entity.id
_entity.type
_entity.pdbx_description
1 polymer ?
#
loop_
_entity_poly.entity_id
_entity_poly.type
_entity_poly.pdbx_seq_one_letter_code
_entity_poly.pdbx_strand_id
1 'polypeptide(L)'
;MPDSCAKLLADNELTVVFIESATAGYLSHRFSVSPYSGDVLMGGLVCYDVSLKKSVLNVSRQLIDEYTAESLEVTHELVNKSKKMFDADLHVACTGLLKLGGSETSEKPVGTFF
;
A
#
# COMPACT_ATOMS: atom_id res chain seq x y z
N MET A 1 -16.84 -6.47 2.73
CA MET A 1 -17.24 -6.14 1.34
C MET A 1 -16.66 -4.76 1.04
N PRO A 2 -15.84 -4.57 -0.01
CA PRO A 2 -15.28 -3.26 -0.35
C PRO A 2 -16.35 -2.20 -0.53
N ASP A 3 -17.52 -2.59 -1.05
CA ASP A 3 -18.68 -1.72 -1.24
C ASP A 3 -19.12 -1.00 0.04
N SER A 4 -19.05 -1.66 1.22
CA SER A 4 -19.39 -0.99 2.48
C SER A 4 -18.36 0.07 2.88
N CYS A 5 -17.07 -0.17 2.57
CA CYS A 5 -16.01 0.81 2.82
C CYS A 5 -16.08 1.97 1.83
N ALA A 6 -16.19 1.68 0.53
CA ALA A 6 -16.31 2.69 -0.51
C ALA A 6 -17.56 3.56 -0.29
N LYS A 7 -18.70 2.96 0.08
CA LYS A 7 -19.89 3.73 0.45
C LYS A 7 -19.63 4.63 1.66
N LEU A 8 -19.01 4.12 2.72
CA LEU A 8 -18.74 4.91 3.93
C LEU A 8 -17.85 6.11 3.62
N LEU A 9 -16.82 5.94 2.78
CA LEU A 9 -15.98 7.05 2.35
C LEU A 9 -16.76 8.08 1.54
N ALA A 10 -17.58 7.63 0.58
CA ALA A 10 -18.42 8.51 -0.23
C ALA A 10 -19.42 9.30 0.63
N ASP A 11 -20.07 8.64 1.60
CA ASP A 11 -21.01 9.28 2.53
C ASP A 11 -20.35 10.37 3.40
N ASN A 12 -19.02 10.32 3.57
CA ASN A 12 -18.24 11.29 4.35
C ASN A 12 -17.38 12.21 3.46
N GLU A 13 -17.56 12.18 2.13
CA GLU A 13 -16.77 12.96 1.17
C GLU A 13 -15.25 12.74 1.30
N LEU A 14 -14.84 11.52 1.65
CA LEU A 14 -13.44 11.14 1.83
C LEU A 14 -12.90 10.39 0.62
N THR A 15 -11.66 10.69 0.27
CA THR A 15 -10.91 10.07 -0.82
C THR A 15 -9.83 9.12 -0.30
N VAL A 16 -9.45 8.12 -1.11
CA VAL A 16 -8.42 7.14 -0.77
C VAL A 16 -7.47 6.87 -1.94
N VAL A 17 -6.19 6.69 -1.63
CA VAL A 17 -5.16 6.17 -2.53
C VAL A 17 -4.50 4.93 -1.94
N PHE A 18 -4.22 3.94 -2.79
CA PHE A 18 -3.56 2.69 -2.39
C PHE A 18 -2.12 2.60 -2.92
N ILE A 19 -1.17 2.28 -2.04
CA ILE A 19 0.23 2.01 -2.39
C ILE A 19 0.51 0.54 -2.16
N GLU A 20 0.49 -0.23 -3.25
CA GLU A 20 0.38 -1.68 -3.19
C GLU A 20 1.70 -2.36 -3.56
N SER A 21 2.23 -3.17 -2.65
CA SER A 21 3.27 -4.15 -2.99
C SER A 21 2.62 -5.52 -3.16
N ALA A 22 2.42 -6.25 -2.07
CA ALA A 22 2.05 -7.67 -2.10
C ALA A 22 0.66 -7.95 -2.71
N THR A 23 -0.28 -7.00 -2.64
CA THR A 23 -1.61 -7.09 -3.27
C THR A 23 -1.62 -6.78 -4.77
N ALA A 24 -0.56 -6.18 -5.30
CA ALA A 24 -0.36 -5.92 -6.74
C ALA A 24 -1.55 -5.24 -7.47
N GLY A 25 -2.24 -4.29 -6.82
CA GLY A 25 -3.35 -3.55 -7.42
C GLY A 25 -4.73 -4.11 -7.05
N TYR A 26 -4.79 -5.19 -6.25
CA TYR A 26 -6.04 -5.79 -5.83
C TYR A 26 -6.90 -4.81 -5.03
N LEU A 27 -6.33 -4.00 -4.12
CA LEU A 27 -7.12 -3.05 -3.33
C LEU A 27 -7.75 -1.96 -4.21
N SER A 28 -6.95 -1.35 -5.09
CA SER A 28 -7.46 -0.42 -6.09
C SER A 28 -8.54 -1.06 -6.96
N HIS A 29 -8.33 -2.29 -7.44
CA HIS A 29 -9.34 -3.00 -8.22
C HIS A 29 -10.65 -3.18 -7.46
N ARG A 30 -10.58 -3.61 -6.19
CA ARG A 30 -11.76 -3.81 -5.34
C ARG A 30 -12.57 -2.53 -5.12
N PHE A 31 -11.92 -1.36 -5.08
CA PHE A 31 -12.61 -0.08 -5.01
C PHE A 31 -13.10 0.39 -6.39
N SER A 32 -12.36 0.12 -7.48
CA SER A 32 -12.70 0.54 -8.84
C SER A 32 -14.01 -0.05 -9.37
N VAL A 33 -14.40 -1.23 -8.88
CA VAL A 33 -15.66 -1.90 -9.29
C VAL A 33 -16.87 -1.45 -8.48
N SER A 34 -16.67 -0.61 -7.46
CA SER A 34 -17.76 -0.03 -6.67
C SER A 34 -18.49 1.05 -7.49
N PRO A 35 -19.83 1.19 -7.34
CA PRO A 35 -20.55 2.33 -7.92
C PRO A 35 -20.11 3.68 -7.36
N TYR A 36 -19.47 3.71 -6.19
CA TYR A 36 -18.92 4.91 -5.54
C TYR A 36 -17.48 5.23 -5.96
N SER A 37 -16.89 4.44 -6.86
CA SER A 37 -15.46 4.51 -7.20
C SER A 37 -15.00 5.89 -7.64
N GLY A 38 -15.78 6.58 -8.46
CA GLY A 38 -15.45 7.93 -8.96
C GLY A 38 -15.42 9.00 -7.89
N ASP A 39 -16.13 8.80 -6.78
CA ASP A 39 -16.21 9.75 -5.66
C ASP A 39 -15.08 9.52 -4.64
N VAL A 40 -14.52 8.30 -4.58
CA VAL A 40 -13.62 7.89 -3.48
C VAL A 40 -12.22 7.50 -3.92
N LEU A 41 -12.05 6.85 -5.08
CA LEU A 41 -10.76 6.25 -5.46
C LEU A 41 -9.94 7.25 -6.28
N MET A 42 -8.92 7.83 -5.65
CA MET A 42 -7.96 8.72 -6.34
C MET A 42 -7.03 7.96 -7.28
N GLY A 43 -6.82 6.67 -7.02
CA GLY A 43 -5.98 5.78 -7.80
C GLY A 43 -5.07 4.93 -6.92
N GLY A 44 -3.87 4.66 -7.41
CA GLY A 44 -2.88 3.93 -6.65
C GLY A 44 -1.54 3.79 -7.36
N LEU A 45 -0.56 3.27 -6.64
CA LEU A 45 0.77 2.94 -7.16
C LEU A 45 1.10 1.50 -6.78
N VAL A 46 1.37 0.65 -7.77
CA VAL A 46 1.91 -0.68 -7.53
C VAL A 46 3.44 -0.60 -7.50
N CYS A 47 4.04 -0.82 -6.34
CA CYS A 47 5.49 -0.82 -6.13
C CYS A 47 5.96 -2.18 -5.61
N TYR A 48 5.70 -3.24 -6.37
CA TYR A 48 6.02 -4.63 -5.99
C TYR A 48 7.52 -4.81 -5.73
N ASP A 49 8.34 -4.44 -6.71
CA ASP A 49 9.79 -4.56 -6.61
C ASP A 49 10.41 -3.48 -5.70
N VAL A 50 11.46 -3.86 -4.96
CA VAL A 50 12.16 -2.96 -4.04
C VAL A 50 12.83 -1.79 -4.78
N SER A 51 13.20 -1.96 -6.05
CA SER A 51 13.74 -0.88 -6.89
C SER A 51 12.73 0.24 -7.08
N LEU A 52 11.44 -0.07 -7.28
CA LEU A 52 10.39 0.94 -7.44
C LEU A 52 10.13 1.70 -6.14
N LYS A 53 10.20 1.01 -4.99
CA LYS A 53 10.14 1.68 -3.67
C LYS A 53 11.24 2.73 -3.54
N LYS A 54 12.44 2.43 -4.05
CA LYS A 54 13.58 3.37 -4.03
C LYS A 54 13.50 4.47 -5.09
N SER A 55 13.19 4.13 -6.35
CA SER A 55 13.28 5.09 -7.46
C SER A 55 12.05 5.98 -7.61
N VAL A 56 10.85 5.47 -7.30
CA VAL A 56 9.59 6.23 -7.46
C VAL A 56 9.22 6.91 -6.14
N LEU A 57 9.20 6.14 -5.05
CA LEU A 57 8.81 6.64 -3.74
C LEU A 57 9.97 7.22 -2.93
N ASN A 58 11.21 7.12 -3.40
CA ASN A 58 12.39 7.61 -2.69
C ASN A 58 12.49 7.07 -1.25
N VAL A 59 12.13 5.80 -1.06
CA VAL A 59 12.41 5.06 0.18
C VAL A 59 13.92 4.88 0.29
N SER A 60 14.49 5.22 1.45
CA SER A 60 15.93 5.17 1.63
C SER A 60 16.45 3.73 1.58
N ARG A 61 17.64 3.56 1.03
CA ARG A 61 18.31 2.26 1.03
C ARG A 61 18.58 1.76 2.45
N GLN A 62 18.96 2.66 3.34
CA GLN A 62 19.24 2.35 4.75
C GLN A 62 18.03 1.71 5.44
N LEU A 63 16.82 2.26 5.23
CA LEU A 63 15.60 1.72 5.83
C LEU A 63 15.30 0.30 5.34
N ILE A 64 15.48 0.06 4.05
CA ILE A 64 15.29 -1.28 3.45
C ILE A 64 16.35 -2.26 3.94
N ASP A 65 17.61 -1.83 4.03
CA ASP A 65 18.70 -2.70 4.47
C ASP A 65 18.55 -3.08 5.96
N GLU A 66 17.98 -2.20 6.79
CA GLU A 66 17.75 -2.42 8.22
C GLU A 66 16.49 -3.24 8.51
N TYR A 67 15.35 -2.90 7.88
CA TYR A 67 14.05 -3.48 8.22
C TYR A 67 13.47 -4.43 7.16
N THR A 68 14.10 -4.51 5.98
CA THR A 68 13.61 -5.22 4.78
C THR A 68 12.37 -4.58 4.15
N ALA A 69 12.03 -4.96 2.91
CA ALA A 69 10.92 -4.35 2.18
C ALA A 69 9.53 -4.71 2.72
N GLU A 70 9.42 -5.85 3.41
CA GLU A 70 8.21 -6.35 4.07
C GLU A 70 8.32 -6.06 5.58
N SER A 71 8.10 -4.80 5.95
CA SER A 71 8.21 -4.32 7.32
C SER A 71 7.21 -3.21 7.61
N LEU A 72 6.93 -2.99 8.89
CA LEU A 72 6.07 -1.90 9.34
C LEU A 72 6.68 -0.54 9.00
N GLU A 73 7.98 -0.37 9.22
CA GLU A 73 8.74 0.87 8.98
C GLU A 73 8.73 1.26 7.50
N VAL A 74 8.99 0.30 6.60
CA VAL A 74 8.90 0.56 5.16
C VAL A 74 7.46 0.89 4.77
N THR A 75 6.46 0.17 5.30
CA THR A 75 5.05 0.44 5.00
C THR A 75 4.62 1.84 5.45
N HIS A 76 5.04 2.29 6.63
CA HIS A 76 4.84 3.68 7.07
C HIS A 76 5.51 4.69 6.15
N GLU A 77 6.74 4.42 5.70
CA GLU A 77 7.43 5.31 4.78
C GLU A 77 6.71 5.38 3.42
N LEU A 78 6.15 4.28 2.91
CA LEU A 78 5.31 4.29 1.70
C LEU A 78 4.12 5.25 1.86
N VAL A 79 3.43 5.22 3.00
CA VAL A 79 2.35 6.17 3.31
C VAL A 79 2.87 7.60 3.34
N ASN A 80 3.96 7.88 4.06
CA ASN A 80 4.53 9.22 4.17
C ASN A 80 4.97 9.80 2.82
N LYS A 81 5.53 8.98 1.93
CA LYS A 81 5.95 9.41 0.60
C LYS A 81 4.76 9.62 -0.32
N SER A 82 3.72 8.80 -0.21
CA SER A 82 2.52 8.94 -1.02
C SER A 82 1.77 10.26 -0.79
N LYS A 83 1.81 10.81 0.43
CA LYS A 83 1.27 12.15 0.77
C LYS A 83 1.91 13.30 -0.02
N LYS A 84 3.08 13.08 -0.62
CA LYS A 84 3.75 14.07 -1.49
C LYS A 84 3.38 13.93 -2.96
N MET A 85 2.72 12.83 -3.33
CA MET A 85 2.38 12.47 -4.72
C MET A 85 0.89 12.58 -5.01
N PHE A 86 0.06 12.31 -3.99
CA PHE A 86 -1.38 12.29 -4.11
C PHE A 86 -2.00 13.17 -3.04
N ASP A 87 -3.03 13.90 -3.42
CA ASP A 87 -3.86 14.69 -2.52
C ASP A 87 -5.12 13.85 -2.21
N ALA A 88 -5.04 13.04 -1.17
CA ALA A 88 -6.14 12.18 -0.73
C ALA A 88 -6.29 12.24 0.79
N ASP A 89 -7.52 12.05 1.29
CA ASP A 89 -7.78 12.07 2.73
C ASP A 89 -7.17 10.85 3.43
N LEU A 90 -7.19 9.70 2.74
CA LEU A 90 -6.69 8.43 3.24
C LEU A 90 -5.59 7.88 2.33
N HIS A 91 -4.47 7.53 2.96
CA HIS A 91 -3.34 6.88 2.31
C HIS A 91 -3.14 5.50 2.93
N VAL A 92 -3.36 4.46 2.14
CA VAL A 92 -3.22 3.08 2.59
C VAL A 92 -2.09 2.43 1.81
N ALA A 93 -1.06 1.95 2.52
CA ALA A 93 0.00 1.17 1.91
C ALA A 93 -0.06 -0.26 2.44
N CYS A 94 0.45 -1.21 1.64
CA CYS A 94 0.65 -2.55 2.13
C CYS A 94 1.85 -3.27 1.54
N THR A 95 2.56 -4.02 2.39
CA THR A 95 3.66 -4.91 2.03
C THR A 95 3.46 -6.28 2.67
N GLY A 96 4.16 -7.31 2.18
CA GLY A 96 3.96 -8.63 2.74
C GLY A 96 4.91 -9.67 2.18
N LEU A 97 5.19 -10.67 3.02
CA LEU A 97 6.09 -11.77 2.71
C LEU A 97 5.28 -12.95 2.16
N LEU A 98 5.22 -13.09 0.84
CA LEU A 98 4.33 -14.06 0.18
C LEU A 98 5.01 -15.36 -0.28
N LYS A 99 6.33 -15.48 -0.10
CA LYS A 99 7.09 -16.67 -0.50
C LYS A 99 8.16 -17.00 0.54
N LEU A 100 8.55 -18.27 0.57
CA LEU A 100 9.67 -18.76 1.39
C LEU A 100 10.99 -18.06 1.04
N GLY A 101 11.81 -17.85 2.06
CA GLY A 101 13.10 -17.16 1.96
C GLY A 101 12.95 -15.63 1.97
N GLY A 102 13.97 -14.92 1.47
CA GLY A 102 13.99 -13.45 1.52
C GLY A 102 14.18 -12.94 2.95
N SER A 103 13.21 -12.19 3.47
CA SER A 103 13.22 -11.60 4.82
C SER A 103 12.56 -12.46 5.90
N GLU A 104 12.25 -13.72 5.59
CA GLU A 104 11.61 -14.67 6.50
C GLU A 104 12.41 -14.91 7.77
N THR A 105 11.75 -14.84 8.93
CA THR A 105 12.28 -15.22 10.24
C THR A 105 11.22 -15.96 11.04
N SER A 106 11.58 -16.53 12.20
CA SER A 106 10.60 -17.15 13.10
C SER A 106 9.52 -16.18 13.61
N GLU A 107 9.85 -14.89 13.70
CA GLU A 107 8.92 -13.83 14.15
C GLU A 107 8.16 -13.18 12.98
N LYS A 108 8.68 -13.31 11.75
CA LYS A 108 8.08 -12.85 10.51
C LYS A 108 7.97 -14.00 9.49
N PRO A 109 7.04 -14.95 9.70
CA PRO A 109 6.86 -16.08 8.79
C PRO A 109 6.23 -15.65 7.45
N VAL A 110 6.27 -16.54 6.46
CA VAL A 110 5.48 -16.35 5.22
C VAL A 110 4.00 -16.15 5.56
N GLY A 111 3.39 -15.17 4.91
CA GLY A 111 2.03 -14.72 5.17
C GLY A 111 1.97 -13.46 6.04
N THR A 112 3.07 -13.03 6.67
CA THR A 112 3.09 -11.74 7.38
C THR A 112 2.83 -10.60 6.40
N PHE A 113 1.94 -9.70 6.80
CA PHE A 113 1.47 -8.57 6.03
C PHE A 113 1.49 -7.32 6.90
N PHE A 114 1.89 -6.19 6.31
CA PHE A 114 1.92 -4.87 6.92
C PHE A 114 1.12 -3.89 6.08
#